data_AF-A0A0U3RDP8-F1
#
_entry.id   AF-A0A0U3RDP8-F1
#
_cell.length_a   1.000
_cell.length_b   1.000
_cell.length_c   1.000
_cell.angle_alpha   90.00
_cell.angle_beta   90.00
_cell.angle_gamma   90.00
#
_symmetry.space_group_name_H-M   'P 1'
#
loop_
_entity.id
_entity.type
_entity.pdbx_description
1 polymer ?
#
loop_
_entity_poly.entity_id
_entity_poly.type
_entity_poly.pdbx_seq_one_letter_code
_entity_poly.pdbx_strand_id
1 'polypeptide(L)'
;MTEVIVVASALLFLAGTWLIVIWGDKTIQPPVNDGAYPNRRAARSAAVRRYFWWANVGCFAALISGLLMAWPGGRLVIRILAETSPDSAQGRITDAQATVGLVTPDGTLALLLFAGMPTGFVAALIYLVIYRWLPSGRLSGPLAGLLGLIVFGTGVEPFRTDNVDFTLIRPGWLSVLLFTVLAVLQGAIVAAAAGWYSQRLPLPSRRAVPAYLPLLTAVLTTVVFPPAAVLILVGVLLVMAWPGVATGRHHGWVSRTYVWPGRALLGLAVLLALPAFITSVVSSCLFKRESHGNIRSAASEDPSRMTLFSCTPPRSNATLSRAA
;
A
#
# COMPACT_ATOMS: atom_id res chain seq x y z
N MET A 1 17.35 0.07 21.18
CA MET A 1 17.20 0.49 19.77
C MET A 1 15.81 0.18 19.24
N THR A 2 15.29 -1.05 19.41
CA THR A 2 13.90 -1.44 19.08
C THR A 2 12.85 -0.44 19.57
N GLU A 3 12.85 -0.11 20.86
CA GLU A 3 11.88 0.84 21.44
C GLU A 3 11.92 2.21 20.77
N VAL A 4 13.10 2.71 20.43
CA VAL A 4 13.25 4.00 19.74
C VAL A 4 12.59 3.97 18.36
N ILE A 5 12.75 2.88 17.60
CA ILE A 5 12.13 2.71 16.28
C ILE A 5 10.61 2.63 16.40
N VAL A 6 10.10 1.90 17.40
CA VAL A 6 8.64 1.77 17.62
C VAL A 6 8.04 3.11 18.03
N VAL A 7 8.66 3.83 18.97
CA VAL A 7 8.21 5.16 19.39
C VAL A 7 8.26 6.16 18.22
N ALA A 8 9.34 6.16 17.44
CA ALA A 8 9.43 7.02 16.25
C ALA A 8 8.33 6.69 15.23
N SER A 9 8.06 5.39 14.99
CA SER A 9 6.97 4.95 14.10
C SER A 9 5.61 5.41 14.62
N ALA A 10 5.34 5.28 15.92
CA ALA A 10 4.11 5.76 16.54
C ALA A 10 3.94 7.27 16.37
N LEU A 11 4.99 8.06 16.61
CA LEU A 11 4.94 9.51 16.44
C LEU A 11 4.67 9.93 14.99
N LEU A 12 5.31 9.26 14.01
CA LEU A 12 5.08 9.53 12.59
C LEU A 12 3.66 9.16 12.17
N PHE A 13 3.14 8.02 12.65
CA PHE A 13 1.78 7.59 12.41
C PHE A 13 0.75 8.59 12.97
N LEU A 14 0.95 9.03 14.22
CA LEU A 14 0.12 10.05 14.86
C LEU A 14 0.19 11.39 14.12
N ALA A 15 1.36 11.80 13.65
CA ALA A 15 1.50 12.98 12.80
C ALA A 15 0.70 12.83 11.50
N GLY A 16 0.74 11.65 10.86
CA GLY A 16 -0.09 11.33 9.70
C GLY A 16 -1.60 11.45 10.00
N THR A 17 -2.06 10.88 11.11
CA THR A 17 -3.46 11.00 11.57
C THR A 17 -3.85 12.46 11.83
N TRP A 18 -2.97 13.24 12.43
CA TRP A 18 -3.18 14.66 12.67
C TRP A 18 -3.32 15.45 11.36
N LEU A 19 -2.48 15.17 10.37
CA LEU A 19 -2.59 15.79 9.05
C LEU A 19 -3.89 15.43 8.34
N ILE A 20 -4.41 14.20 8.50
CA ILE A 20 -5.74 13.83 8.00
C ILE A 20 -6.82 14.75 8.59
N VAL A 21 -6.74 15.05 9.89
CA VAL A 21 -7.72 15.91 10.55
C VAL A 21 -7.69 17.33 9.99
N ILE A 22 -6.49 17.92 9.83
CA ILE A 22 -6.31 19.30 9.37
C ILE A 22 -6.60 19.46 7.87
N TRP A 23 -6.18 18.50 7.05
CA TRP A 23 -6.19 18.61 5.59
C TRP A 23 -7.32 17.82 4.92
N GLY A 24 -8.06 16.98 5.64
CA GLY A 24 -9.06 16.07 5.05
C GLY A 24 -10.21 16.75 4.31
N ASP A 25 -10.52 18.02 4.61
CA ASP A 25 -11.54 18.80 3.90
C ASP A 25 -11.04 19.42 2.58
N LYS A 26 -9.73 19.35 2.31
CA LYS A 26 -9.15 19.95 1.11
C LYS A 26 -9.37 19.02 -0.09
N THR A 27 -10.10 19.51 -1.08
CA THR A 27 -10.25 18.84 -2.37
C THR A 27 -9.14 19.27 -3.34
N ILE A 28 -8.82 18.39 -4.28
CA ILE A 28 -7.85 18.69 -5.33
C ILE A 28 -8.39 19.84 -6.20
N GLN A 29 -7.59 20.89 -6.34
CA GLN A 29 -7.89 22.01 -7.22
C GLN A 29 -6.91 22.01 -8.41
N PRO A 30 -7.32 21.48 -9.57
CA PRO A 30 -6.47 21.52 -10.76
C PRO A 30 -6.25 22.96 -11.24
N PRO A 31 -5.12 23.25 -11.90
CA PRO A 31 -4.88 24.57 -12.46
C PRO A 31 -5.97 24.92 -13.49
N VAL A 32 -6.40 26.19 -13.45
CA VAL A 32 -7.38 26.77 -14.37
C VAL A 32 -6.83 26.73 -15.80
N ASN A 33 -7.68 26.40 -16.76
CA ASN A 33 -7.34 26.45 -18.18
C ASN A 33 -7.62 27.86 -18.70
N ASP A 34 -6.58 28.62 -19.01
CA ASP A 34 -6.68 30.04 -19.43
C ASP A 34 -7.18 30.25 -20.89
N GLY A 35 -7.88 29.28 -21.47
CA GLY A 35 -8.51 29.40 -22.79
C GLY A 35 -7.69 28.87 -23.98
N ALA A 36 -7.98 29.40 -25.17
CA ALA A 36 -7.46 28.89 -26.44
C ALA A 36 -5.98 29.23 -26.64
N TYR A 37 -5.16 28.20 -26.92
CA TYR A 37 -3.73 28.39 -27.18
C TYR A 37 -3.48 28.94 -28.59
N PRO A 38 -2.65 29.98 -28.77
CA PRO A 38 -2.43 30.64 -30.06
C PRO A 38 -1.74 29.74 -31.09
N ASN A 39 -1.00 28.71 -30.65
CA ASN A 39 -0.36 27.75 -31.54
C ASN A 39 -0.13 26.38 -30.85
N ARG A 40 0.26 25.36 -31.62
CA ARG A 40 0.52 23.99 -31.12
C ARG A 40 1.65 23.93 -30.09
N ARG A 41 2.67 24.79 -30.20
CA ARG A 41 3.80 24.83 -29.28
C ARG A 41 3.38 25.31 -27.90
N ALA A 42 2.56 26.37 -27.84
CA ALA A 42 1.96 26.86 -26.61
C ALA A 42 1.06 25.80 -25.96
N ALA A 43 0.24 25.11 -26.76
CA ALA A 43 -0.60 24.00 -26.27
C ALA A 43 0.23 22.84 -25.69
N ARG A 44 1.31 22.43 -26.36
CA ARG A 44 2.23 21.39 -25.84
C ARG A 44 2.93 21.82 -24.55
N SER A 45 3.43 23.06 -24.49
CA SER A 45 4.07 23.58 -23.28
C SER A 45 3.10 23.61 -22.10
N ALA A 46 1.86 24.05 -22.30
CA ALA A 46 0.83 24.03 -21.28
C ALA A 46 0.46 22.60 -20.84
N ALA A 47 0.34 21.68 -21.79
CA ALA A 47 0.10 20.25 -21.53
C ALA A 47 1.18 19.65 -20.61
N VAL A 48 2.45 19.87 -20.96
CA VAL A 48 3.62 19.39 -20.19
C VAL A 48 3.65 20.02 -18.80
N ARG A 49 3.42 21.34 -18.70
CA ARG A 49 3.39 22.04 -17.41
C ARG A 49 2.30 21.48 -16.49
N ARG A 50 1.13 21.20 -17.04
CA ARG A 50 0.02 20.60 -16.30
C ARG A 50 0.30 19.16 -15.91
N TYR A 51 0.95 18.39 -16.78
CA TYR A 51 1.40 17.05 -16.45
C TYR A 51 2.38 17.07 -15.26
N PHE A 52 3.41 17.92 -15.31
CA PHE A 52 4.36 18.06 -14.21
C PHE A 52 3.68 18.53 -12.91
N TRP A 53 2.67 19.39 -13.00
CA TRP A 53 1.88 19.76 -11.84
C TRP A 53 1.18 18.54 -11.21
N TRP A 54 0.49 17.72 -12.01
CA TRP A 54 -0.18 16.50 -11.51
C TRP A 54 0.81 15.46 -10.98
N ALA A 55 1.91 15.25 -11.71
CA ALA A 55 2.97 14.36 -11.29
C ALA A 55 3.54 14.79 -9.93
N ASN A 56 3.76 16.09 -9.71
CA ASN A 56 4.27 16.61 -8.45
C ASN A 56 3.24 16.47 -7.31
N VAL A 57 1.94 16.67 -7.57
CA VAL A 57 0.88 16.39 -6.58
C VAL A 57 0.88 14.92 -6.18
N GLY A 58 0.94 14.01 -7.16
CA GLY A 58 1.00 12.57 -6.90
C GLY A 58 2.25 12.16 -6.13
N CYS A 59 3.42 12.68 -6.51
CA CYS A 59 4.67 12.43 -5.82
C CYS A 59 4.64 12.92 -4.38
N PHE A 60 4.15 14.14 -4.13
CA PHE A 60 4.01 14.65 -2.78
C PHE A 60 3.07 13.78 -1.93
N ALA A 61 1.89 13.44 -2.45
CA ALA A 61 0.94 12.58 -1.75
C ALA A 61 1.51 11.18 -1.47
N ALA A 62 2.25 10.61 -2.43
CA ALA A 62 2.93 9.33 -2.28
C ALA A 62 4.00 9.36 -1.18
N LEU A 63 4.86 10.39 -1.18
CA LEU A 63 5.92 10.56 -0.18
C LEU A 63 5.34 10.73 1.23
N ILE A 64 4.37 11.62 1.39
CA ILE A 64 3.74 11.88 2.69
C ILE A 64 3.02 10.64 3.20
N SER A 65 2.21 9.98 2.37
CA SER A 65 1.47 8.78 2.78
C SER A 65 2.39 7.57 3.03
N GLY A 66 3.42 7.38 2.21
CA GLY A 66 4.41 6.31 2.39
C GLY A 66 5.18 6.46 3.70
N LEU A 67 5.64 7.68 4.01
CA LEU A 67 6.47 7.98 5.17
C LEU A 67 5.67 8.07 6.48
N LEU A 68 4.46 8.63 6.45
CA LEU A 68 3.68 8.89 7.67
C LEU A 68 2.62 7.83 7.96
N MET A 69 2.29 6.95 7.01
CA MET A 69 1.19 6.01 7.19
C MET A 69 1.58 4.58 6.80
N ALA A 70 1.94 4.32 5.54
CA ALA A 70 2.22 2.96 5.09
C ALA A 70 3.40 2.31 5.84
N TRP A 71 4.55 2.99 5.92
CA TRP A 71 5.73 2.48 6.63
C TRP A 71 5.53 2.37 8.15
N PRO A 72 5.26 3.45 8.89
CA PRO A 72 5.13 3.38 10.34
C PRO A 72 3.91 2.55 10.75
N GLY A 73 2.80 2.65 10.01
CA GLY A 73 1.60 1.86 10.27
C GLY A 73 1.83 0.37 10.06
N GLY A 74 2.49 -0.03 8.96
CA GLY A 74 2.88 -1.43 8.75
C GLY A 74 3.76 -1.96 9.88
N ARG A 75 4.70 -1.14 10.37
CA ARG A 75 5.57 -1.49 11.50
C ARG A 75 4.79 -1.71 12.79
N LEU A 76 3.88 -0.79 13.11
CA LEU A 76 3.04 -0.88 14.31
C LEU A 76 2.11 -2.09 14.26
N VAL A 77 1.47 -2.33 13.10
CA VAL A 77 0.60 -3.50 12.90
C VAL A 77 1.38 -4.80 13.12
N ILE A 78 2.54 -4.95 12.48
CA ILE A 78 3.39 -6.15 12.67
C ILE A 78 3.81 -6.30 14.13
N ARG A 79 4.12 -5.21 14.83
CA ARG A 79 4.51 -5.25 16.24
C ARG A 79 3.37 -5.69 17.15
N ILE A 80 2.20 -5.09 17.01
CA ILE A 80 0.99 -5.47 17.77
C ILE A 80 0.69 -6.95 17.55
N LEU A 81 0.75 -7.39 16.30
CA LEU A 81 0.50 -8.76 15.92
C LEU A 81 1.55 -9.74 16.48
N ALA A 82 2.82 -9.35 16.54
CA ALA A 82 3.86 -10.14 17.18
C ALA A 82 3.64 -10.28 18.69
N GLU A 83 3.22 -9.21 19.37
CA GLU A 83 2.94 -9.22 20.81
C GLU A 83 1.70 -10.04 21.18
N THR A 84 0.70 -10.13 20.29
CA THR A 84 -0.48 -10.97 20.50
C THR A 84 -0.30 -12.42 20.07
N SER A 85 0.83 -12.75 19.45
CA SER A 85 1.11 -14.10 18.94
C SER A 85 1.71 -15.00 20.03
N PRO A 86 1.46 -16.32 19.99
CA PRO A 86 2.05 -17.27 20.93
C PRO A 86 3.59 -17.27 20.88
N ASP A 87 4.24 -17.62 21.99
CA ASP A 87 5.71 -17.68 22.10
C ASP A 87 6.36 -18.56 21.04
N SER A 88 5.66 -19.61 20.58
CA SER A 88 6.13 -20.49 19.50
C SER A 88 6.27 -19.81 18.13
N ALA A 89 5.74 -18.60 17.95
CA ALA A 89 5.92 -17.80 16.75
C ALA A 89 7.15 -16.88 16.82
N GLN A 90 7.65 -16.59 18.03
CA GLN A 90 8.77 -15.67 18.21
C GLN A 90 10.08 -16.26 17.68
N GLY A 91 10.92 -15.41 17.08
CA GLY A 91 12.24 -15.82 16.58
C GLY A 91 12.22 -16.61 15.27
N ARG A 92 11.05 -16.88 14.68
CA ARG A 92 10.96 -17.52 13.35
C ARG A 92 11.25 -16.50 12.23
N ILE A 93 11.80 -17.00 11.14
CA ILE A 93 12.06 -16.21 9.92
C ILE A 93 10.80 -16.26 9.06
N THR A 94 10.33 -15.08 8.64
CA THR A 94 9.20 -14.91 7.70
C THR A 94 9.67 -15.04 6.25
N ASP A 95 8.74 -15.14 5.30
CA ASP A 95 9.08 -15.14 3.86
C ASP A 95 9.88 -13.89 3.45
N ALA A 96 9.59 -12.75 4.09
CA ALA A 96 10.34 -11.50 3.92
C ALA A 96 11.75 -11.48 4.55
N GLN A 97 12.29 -12.63 4.98
CA GLN A 97 13.59 -12.77 5.66
C GLN A 97 13.70 -11.92 6.94
N ALA A 98 12.57 -11.64 7.59
CA ALA A 98 12.51 -10.90 8.84
C ALA A 98 12.29 -11.87 10.01
N THR A 99 12.93 -11.62 11.14
CA THR A 99 12.71 -12.39 12.36
C THR A 99 11.52 -11.83 13.12
N VAL A 100 10.49 -12.66 13.37
CA VAL A 100 9.31 -12.27 14.14
C VAL A 100 9.72 -11.80 15.53
N GLY A 101 9.24 -10.60 15.91
CA GLY A 101 9.52 -9.96 17.20
C GLY A 101 10.77 -9.08 17.25
N LEU A 102 11.68 -9.20 16.26
CA LEU A 102 12.91 -8.42 16.21
C LEU A 102 12.79 -7.22 15.26
N VAL A 103 12.98 -6.02 15.82
CA VAL A 103 12.95 -4.76 15.08
C VAL A 103 14.39 -4.31 14.80
N THR A 104 14.88 -4.53 13.59
CA THR A 104 16.23 -4.10 13.18
C THR A 104 16.18 -2.79 12.35
N PRO A 105 17.23 -1.96 12.37
CA PRO A 105 17.34 -0.80 11.49
C PRO A 105 17.24 -1.18 10.01
N ASP A 106 17.91 -2.26 9.59
CA ASP A 106 17.89 -2.72 8.20
C ASP A 106 16.49 -3.17 7.77
N GLY A 107 15.80 -3.95 8.61
CA GLY A 107 14.42 -4.32 8.37
C GLY A 107 13.46 -3.12 8.41
N THR A 108 13.81 -2.06 9.13
CA THR A 108 13.05 -0.79 9.12
C THR A 108 13.18 -0.10 7.77
N LEU A 109 14.40 0.03 7.27
CA LEU A 109 14.71 0.68 6.01
C LEU A 109 14.16 -0.13 4.83
N ALA A 110 14.30 -1.47 4.86
CA ALA A 110 13.72 -2.35 3.88
C ALA A 110 12.18 -2.21 3.83
N LEU A 111 11.51 -2.18 4.99
CA LEU A 111 10.06 -1.96 5.05
C LEU A 111 9.66 -0.61 4.45
N LEU A 112 10.43 0.46 4.71
CA LEU A 112 10.19 1.76 4.11
C LEU A 112 10.33 1.71 2.58
N LEU A 113 11.43 1.17 2.07
CA LEU A 113 11.77 1.22 0.64
C LEU A 113 10.97 0.24 -0.22
N PHE A 114 10.66 -0.96 0.30
CA PHE A 114 10.02 -2.03 -0.47
C PHE A 114 8.52 -2.20 -0.20
N ALA A 115 8.00 -1.67 0.91
CA ALA A 115 6.57 -1.68 1.18
C ALA A 115 5.99 -0.26 1.30
N GLY A 116 6.49 0.56 2.23
CA GLY A 116 5.93 1.87 2.55
C GLY A 116 5.85 2.82 1.34
N MET A 117 6.98 3.02 0.66
CA MET A 117 7.05 3.92 -0.50
C MET A 117 6.24 3.38 -1.70
N PRO A 118 6.40 2.12 -2.14
CA PRO A 118 5.56 1.54 -3.19
C PRO A 118 4.07 1.64 -2.90
N THR A 119 3.63 1.31 -1.68
CA THR A 119 2.23 1.44 -1.26
C THR A 119 1.76 2.90 -1.32
N GLY A 120 2.58 3.86 -0.88
CA GLY A 120 2.31 5.29 -1.03
C GLY A 120 2.10 5.72 -2.48
N PHE A 121 2.99 5.29 -3.38
CA PHE A 121 2.90 5.60 -4.81
C PHE A 121 1.67 4.98 -5.47
N VAL A 122 1.42 3.70 -5.24
CA VAL A 122 0.25 2.99 -5.80
C VAL A 122 -1.04 3.62 -5.30
N ALA A 123 -1.15 3.90 -4.00
CA ALA A 123 -2.32 4.54 -3.42
C ALA A 123 -2.55 5.96 -3.98
N ALA A 124 -1.50 6.77 -4.12
CA ALA A 124 -1.58 8.09 -4.71
C ALA A 124 -2.04 8.07 -6.18
N LEU A 125 -1.47 7.16 -6.99
CA LEU A 125 -1.86 7.00 -8.38
C LEU A 125 -3.32 6.58 -8.53
N ILE A 126 -3.75 5.55 -7.78
CA ILE A 126 -5.14 5.10 -7.77
C ILE A 126 -6.05 6.26 -7.39
N TYR A 127 -5.74 6.97 -6.29
CA TYR A 127 -6.54 8.11 -5.85
C TYR A 127 -6.66 9.19 -6.92
N LEU A 128 -5.56 9.59 -7.56
CA LEU A 128 -5.57 10.60 -8.63
C LEU A 128 -6.36 10.19 -9.87
N VAL A 129 -6.51 8.89 -10.13
CA VAL A 129 -7.38 8.38 -11.20
C VAL A 129 -8.84 8.47 -10.78
N ILE A 130 -9.17 8.06 -9.56
CA ILE A 130 -10.57 7.85 -9.13
C ILE A 130 -11.19 9.02 -8.36
N TYR A 131 -10.42 10.02 -7.90
CA TYR A 131 -10.89 11.05 -6.95
C TYR A 131 -12.15 11.78 -7.42
N ARG A 132 -12.32 11.94 -8.74
CA ARG A 132 -13.47 12.61 -9.35
C ARG A 132 -14.77 11.80 -9.28
N TRP A 133 -14.66 10.48 -9.13
CA TRP A 133 -15.81 9.57 -9.03
C TRP A 133 -16.25 9.37 -7.58
N LEU A 134 -15.36 9.66 -6.63
CA LEU A 134 -15.61 9.62 -5.20
C LEU A 134 -16.44 10.83 -4.73
N PRO A 135 -17.11 10.73 -3.57
CA PRO A 135 -17.71 11.92 -2.95
C PRO A 135 -16.62 12.94 -2.57
N SER A 136 -17.00 14.22 -2.61
CA SER A 136 -16.14 15.34 -2.21
C SER A 136 -16.01 15.43 -0.68
N GLY A 137 -14.90 16.02 -0.21
CA GLY A 137 -14.65 16.24 1.22
C GLY A 137 -13.95 15.08 1.92
N ARG A 138 -14.10 15.00 3.25
CA ARG A 138 -13.32 14.11 4.14
C ARG A 138 -13.49 12.62 3.86
N LEU A 139 -14.61 12.22 3.25
CA LEU A 139 -14.89 10.82 2.94
C LEU A 139 -14.19 10.32 1.67
N SER A 140 -13.68 11.23 0.82
CA SER A 140 -13.02 10.86 -0.44
C SER A 140 -11.86 9.88 -0.21
N GLY A 141 -10.95 10.22 0.72
CA GLY A 141 -9.78 9.40 1.01
C GLY A 141 -10.10 8.06 1.67
N PRO A 142 -10.85 8.02 2.80
CA PRO A 142 -11.28 6.77 3.44
C PRO A 142 -11.94 5.79 2.47
N LEU A 143 -12.84 6.27 1.60
CA LEU A 143 -13.49 5.44 0.60
C LEU A 143 -12.51 4.96 -0.47
N ALA A 144 -11.56 5.79 -0.91
CA ALA A 144 -10.51 5.33 -1.83
C ALA A 144 -9.67 4.19 -1.21
N GLY A 145 -9.31 4.33 0.07
CA GLY A 145 -8.57 3.30 0.81
C GLY A 145 -9.35 2.00 0.93
N LEU A 146 -10.63 2.08 1.29
CA LEU A 146 -11.53 0.92 1.38
C LEU A 146 -11.75 0.25 0.02
N LEU A 147 -11.99 1.02 -1.03
CA LEU A 147 -12.14 0.49 -2.40
C LEU A 147 -10.86 -0.19 -2.86
N GLY A 148 -9.70 0.43 -2.61
CA GLY A 148 -8.40 -0.17 -2.91
C GLY A 148 -8.20 -1.49 -2.16
N LEU A 149 -8.59 -1.55 -0.87
CA LEU A 149 -8.54 -2.77 -0.08
C LEU A 149 -9.44 -3.87 -0.65
N ILE A 150 -10.68 -3.56 -1.05
CA ILE A 150 -11.58 -4.58 -1.60
C ILE A 150 -11.08 -5.10 -2.95
N VAL A 151 -10.61 -4.21 -3.83
CA VAL A 151 -10.21 -4.56 -5.20
C VAL A 151 -8.86 -5.26 -5.25
N PHE A 152 -7.90 -4.82 -4.44
CA PHE A 152 -6.52 -5.32 -4.47
C PHE A 152 -6.16 -6.20 -3.27
N GLY A 153 -7.01 -6.25 -2.23
CA GLY A 153 -6.75 -6.94 -0.98
C GLY A 153 -6.33 -8.38 -1.18
N THR A 154 -7.04 -9.14 -2.03
CA THR A 154 -6.74 -10.56 -2.27
C THR A 154 -5.37 -10.83 -2.88
N GLY A 155 -4.73 -9.82 -3.49
CA GLY A 155 -3.37 -9.92 -4.03
C GLY A 155 -2.29 -9.43 -3.08
N VAL A 156 -2.65 -8.89 -1.91
CA VAL A 156 -1.70 -8.34 -0.93
C VAL A 156 -1.88 -8.99 0.43
N GLU A 157 -0.78 -9.03 1.16
CA GLU A 157 -0.79 -9.46 2.55
C GLU A 157 -1.62 -8.51 3.43
N PRO A 158 -2.40 -9.01 4.42
CA PRO A 158 -2.54 -10.40 4.91
C PRO A 158 -3.63 -11.24 4.22
N PHE A 159 -4.29 -10.72 3.19
CA PHE A 159 -5.51 -11.30 2.62
C PHE A 159 -5.22 -12.33 1.52
N ARG A 160 -3.96 -12.69 1.33
CA ARG A 160 -3.58 -13.76 0.42
C ARG A 160 -3.84 -15.11 1.09
N THR A 161 -4.58 -16.00 0.43
CA THR A 161 -5.02 -17.28 1.02
C THR A 161 -3.89 -18.29 1.22
N ASP A 162 -2.76 -18.11 0.53
CA ASP A 162 -1.60 -18.99 0.53
C ASP A 162 -0.44 -18.47 1.41
N ASN A 163 -0.61 -17.39 2.17
CA ASN A 163 0.51 -16.87 2.96
C ASN A 163 0.72 -17.64 4.28
N VAL A 164 1.87 -18.30 4.36
CA VAL A 164 2.35 -19.02 5.54
C VAL A 164 2.61 -18.08 6.72
N ASP A 165 3.06 -16.83 6.50
CA ASP A 165 3.42 -15.90 7.59
C ASP A 165 2.22 -15.55 8.50
N PHE A 166 1.01 -15.44 7.94
CA PHE A 166 -0.20 -15.15 8.73
C PHE A 166 -0.82 -16.38 9.40
N THR A 167 -0.37 -17.58 9.04
CA THR A 167 -0.70 -18.79 9.82
C THR A 167 -0.03 -18.73 11.19
N LEU A 168 1.23 -18.25 11.24
CA LEU A 168 2.01 -18.04 12.46
C LEU A 168 1.39 -16.99 13.38
N ILE A 169 1.00 -15.86 12.81
CA ILE A 169 0.61 -14.67 13.57
C ILE A 169 -0.85 -14.79 14.02
N ARG A 170 -1.11 -14.91 15.33
CA ARG A 170 -2.46 -15.04 15.91
C ARG A 170 -2.82 -13.77 16.71
N PRO A 171 -4.10 -13.36 16.78
CA PRO A 171 -5.29 -13.90 16.11
C PRO A 171 -5.56 -13.26 14.72
N GLY A 172 -6.08 -14.04 13.76
CA GLY A 172 -6.23 -13.60 12.36
C GLY A 172 -7.22 -12.45 12.13
N TRP A 173 -8.31 -12.39 12.92
CA TRP A 173 -9.28 -11.30 12.87
C TRP A 173 -8.65 -9.94 13.22
N LEU A 174 -7.65 -9.93 14.12
CA LEU A 174 -6.95 -8.71 14.53
C LEU A 174 -6.12 -8.17 13.36
N SER A 175 -5.44 -9.04 12.61
CA SER A 175 -4.71 -8.65 11.40
C SER A 175 -5.65 -7.99 10.39
N VAL A 176 -6.78 -8.63 10.10
CA VAL A 176 -7.80 -8.09 9.18
C VAL A 176 -8.24 -6.69 9.62
N LEU A 177 -8.57 -6.52 10.90
CA LEU A 177 -8.99 -5.24 11.47
C LEU A 177 -7.90 -4.16 11.32
N LEU A 178 -6.68 -4.47 11.75
CA LEU A 178 -5.55 -3.54 11.74
C LEU A 178 -5.18 -3.09 10.32
N PHE A 179 -5.09 -4.03 9.38
CA PHE A 179 -4.79 -3.70 7.97
C PHE A 179 -5.95 -2.97 7.29
N THR A 180 -7.20 -3.24 7.68
CA THR A 180 -8.36 -2.47 7.20
C THR A 180 -8.29 -1.02 7.67
N VAL A 181 -8.04 -0.79 8.96
CA VAL A 181 -7.85 0.56 9.52
C VAL A 181 -6.69 1.26 8.82
N LEU A 182 -5.56 0.57 8.63
CA LEU A 182 -4.40 1.12 7.95
C LEU A 182 -4.71 1.50 6.49
N ALA A 183 -5.44 0.67 5.74
CA ALA A 183 -5.83 0.97 4.36
C ALA A 183 -6.76 2.19 4.26
N VAL A 184 -7.72 2.31 5.18
CA VAL A 184 -8.63 3.47 5.26
C VAL A 184 -7.85 4.74 5.57
N LEU A 185 -6.95 4.70 6.57
CA LEU A 185 -6.10 5.83 6.93
C LEU A 185 -5.11 6.19 5.81
N GLN A 186 -4.57 5.19 5.10
CA GLN A 186 -3.73 5.36 3.93
C GLN A 186 -4.44 6.16 2.84
N GLY A 187 -5.67 5.77 2.49
CA GLY A 187 -6.48 6.53 1.53
C GLY A 187 -6.78 7.95 2.02
N ALA A 188 -7.07 8.11 3.32
CA ALA A 188 -7.33 9.40 3.94
C ALA A 188 -6.13 10.36 3.84
N ILE A 189 -4.92 9.91 4.19
CA ILE A 189 -3.73 10.77 4.13
C ILE A 189 -3.35 11.11 2.69
N VAL A 190 -3.52 10.18 1.74
CA VAL A 190 -3.29 10.43 0.32
C VAL A 190 -4.18 11.57 -0.17
N ALA A 191 -5.48 11.49 0.11
CA ALA A 191 -6.44 12.51 -0.28
C ALA A 191 -6.14 13.87 0.36
N ALA A 192 -5.87 13.86 1.66
CA ALA A 192 -5.56 15.05 2.44
C ALA A 192 -4.28 15.75 1.93
N ALA A 193 -3.20 14.99 1.70
CA ALA A 193 -1.94 15.52 1.17
C ALA A 193 -2.10 16.04 -0.26
N ALA A 194 -2.78 15.30 -1.14
CA ALA A 194 -3.02 15.72 -2.53
C ALA A 194 -3.85 17.01 -2.58
N GLY A 195 -4.94 17.07 -1.80
CA GLY A 195 -5.80 18.26 -1.69
C GLY A 195 -5.05 19.47 -1.17
N TRP A 196 -4.36 19.34 -0.03
CA TRP A 196 -3.59 20.43 0.58
C TRP A 196 -2.50 20.99 -0.34
N TYR A 197 -1.77 20.10 -1.01
CA TYR A 197 -0.64 20.48 -1.84
C TYR A 197 -1.06 21.07 -3.18
N SER A 198 -2.11 20.53 -3.79
CA SER A 198 -2.66 21.05 -5.05
C SER A 198 -3.04 22.54 -4.95
N GLN A 199 -3.59 22.97 -3.80
CA GLN A 199 -4.00 24.35 -3.57
C GLN A 199 -2.82 25.32 -3.42
N ARG A 200 -1.61 24.81 -3.13
CA ARG A 200 -0.39 25.59 -2.92
C ARG A 200 0.58 25.53 -4.09
N LEU A 201 0.38 24.59 -5.00
CA LEU A 201 1.35 24.33 -6.06
C LEU A 201 1.12 25.30 -7.23
N PRO A 202 2.01 26.29 -7.45
CA PRO A 202 1.94 27.12 -8.65
C PRO A 202 2.28 26.29 -9.89
N LEU A 203 1.85 26.75 -11.06
CA LEU A 203 2.29 26.16 -12.33
C LEU A 203 3.82 26.27 -12.49
N PRO A 204 4.48 25.30 -13.18
CA PRO A 204 5.93 25.30 -13.30
C PRO A 204 6.41 26.60 -13.93
N SER A 205 7.32 27.29 -13.24
CA SER A 205 8.00 28.51 -13.67
C SER A 205 9.38 28.54 -13.02
N ARG A 206 10.31 29.34 -13.54
CA ARG A 206 11.68 29.42 -12.97
C ARG A 206 11.70 29.80 -11.48
N ARG A 207 10.74 30.61 -11.03
CA ARG A 207 10.59 31.01 -9.62
C ARG A 207 9.93 29.93 -8.76
N ALA A 208 9.22 28.99 -9.37
CA ALA A 208 8.52 27.92 -8.69
C ALA A 208 9.34 26.62 -8.54
N VAL A 209 10.58 26.58 -9.00
CA VAL A 209 11.44 25.37 -8.94
C VAL A 209 11.49 24.73 -7.55
N PRO A 210 11.59 25.47 -6.42
CA PRO A 210 11.56 24.86 -5.09
C PRO A 210 10.26 24.11 -4.79
N ALA A 211 9.13 24.57 -5.33
CA ALA A 211 7.85 23.89 -5.18
C ALA A 211 7.78 22.57 -5.97
N TYR A 212 8.77 22.22 -6.78
CA TYR A 212 8.86 20.94 -7.50
C TYR A 212 9.92 20.00 -6.90
N LEU A 213 10.44 20.33 -5.71
CA LEU A 213 11.33 19.44 -4.97
C LEU A 213 10.75 18.04 -4.73
N PRO A 214 9.44 17.85 -4.43
CA PRO A 214 8.87 16.50 -4.24
C PRO A 214 9.00 15.61 -5.48
N LEU A 215 8.85 16.18 -6.67
CA LEU A 215 9.09 15.47 -7.92
C LEU A 215 10.57 15.05 -8.05
N LEU A 216 11.51 15.93 -7.68
CA LEU A 216 12.94 15.60 -7.70
C LEU A 216 13.27 14.50 -6.68
N THR A 217 12.72 14.58 -5.47
CA THR A 217 12.90 13.54 -4.46
C THR A 217 12.23 12.24 -4.89
N ALA A 218 11.09 12.29 -5.58
CA ALA A 218 10.45 11.13 -6.15
C ALA A 218 11.30 10.53 -7.27
N VAL A 219 11.93 11.33 -8.14
CA VAL A 219 12.88 10.85 -9.15
C VAL A 219 14.10 10.20 -8.51
N LEU A 220 14.63 10.79 -7.43
CA LEU A 220 15.71 10.16 -6.67
C LEU A 220 15.24 8.83 -6.03
N THR A 221 14.02 8.83 -5.50
CA THR A 221 13.37 7.62 -4.95
C THR A 221 13.06 6.61 -6.06
N THR A 222 12.87 7.00 -7.31
CA THR A 222 12.62 6.05 -8.41
C THR A 222 13.84 5.22 -8.78
N VAL A 223 15.05 5.61 -8.35
CA VAL A 223 16.19 4.69 -8.33
C VAL A 223 15.88 3.46 -7.47
N VAL A 224 15.13 3.66 -6.38
CA VAL A 224 14.67 2.60 -5.47
C VAL A 224 13.39 1.93 -5.97
N PHE A 225 12.51 2.66 -6.66
CA PHE A 225 11.26 2.12 -7.23
C PHE A 225 11.11 2.41 -8.73
N PRO A 226 11.80 1.62 -9.60
CA PRO A 226 11.79 1.81 -11.05
C PRO A 226 10.39 1.88 -11.72
N PRO A 227 9.37 1.12 -11.27
CA PRO A 227 8.05 1.19 -11.89
C PRO A 227 7.43 2.59 -11.88
N ALA A 228 7.63 3.37 -10.81
CA ALA A 228 7.12 4.74 -10.76
C ALA A 228 7.82 5.67 -11.76
N ALA A 229 9.13 5.50 -12.00
CA ALA A 229 9.85 6.26 -13.03
C ALA A 229 9.31 5.95 -14.43
N VAL A 230 9.06 4.67 -14.71
CA VAL A 230 8.50 4.24 -16.00
C VAL A 230 7.12 4.86 -16.21
N LEU A 231 6.24 4.84 -15.21
CA LEU A 231 4.91 5.45 -15.29
C LEU A 231 4.97 6.97 -15.51
N ILE A 232 5.90 7.66 -14.82
CA ILE A 232 6.11 9.10 -15.03
C ILE A 232 6.61 9.36 -16.45
N LEU A 233 7.61 8.61 -16.92
CA LEU A 233 8.17 8.77 -18.26
C LEU A 233 7.12 8.51 -19.35
N VAL A 234 6.35 7.43 -19.23
CA VAL A 234 5.25 7.10 -20.15
C VAL A 234 4.21 8.20 -20.16
N GLY A 235 3.85 8.74 -18.98
CA GLY A 235 2.94 9.87 -18.88
C GLY A 235 3.43 11.11 -19.63
N VAL A 236 4.72 11.47 -19.49
CA VAL A 236 5.33 12.57 -20.25
C VAL A 236 5.23 12.31 -21.75
N LEU A 237 5.61 11.11 -22.20
CA LEU A 237 5.60 10.76 -23.62
C LEU A 237 4.18 10.81 -24.22
N LEU A 238 3.18 10.29 -23.50
CA LEU A 238 1.78 10.33 -23.91
C LEU A 238 1.26 11.77 -24.02
N VAL A 239 1.61 12.64 -23.07
CA VAL A 239 1.21 14.06 -23.09
C VAL A 239 1.89 14.82 -24.23
N MET A 240 3.14 14.47 -24.55
CA MET A 240 3.87 15.04 -25.68
C MET A 240 3.30 14.59 -27.02
N ALA A 241 2.92 13.32 -27.14
CA ALA A 241 2.28 12.76 -28.33
C ALA A 241 0.86 13.30 -28.52
N TRP A 242 0.10 13.45 -27.43
CA TRP A 242 -1.33 13.79 -27.46
C TRP A 242 -1.71 14.97 -26.55
N PRO A 243 -1.23 16.19 -26.84
CA PRO A 243 -1.44 17.36 -25.97
C PRO A 243 -2.92 17.74 -25.80
N GLY A 244 -3.79 17.31 -26.72
CA GLY A 244 -5.24 17.51 -26.63
C GLY A 244 -5.91 16.82 -25.43
N VAL A 245 -5.34 15.71 -24.95
CA VAL A 245 -5.83 14.98 -23.76
C VAL A 245 -5.53 15.80 -22.49
N ALA A 246 -4.33 16.38 -22.38
CA ALA A 246 -3.91 17.14 -21.20
C ALA A 246 -4.45 18.58 -21.14
N THR A 247 -4.62 19.23 -22.30
CA THR A 247 -5.11 20.61 -22.38
C THR A 247 -6.63 20.75 -22.19
N GLY A 248 -7.36 19.64 -22.10
CA GLY A 248 -8.81 19.67 -21.82
C GLY A 248 -9.65 20.15 -23.01
N ARG A 249 -9.15 19.99 -24.25
CA ARG A 249 -10.00 20.21 -25.45
C ARG A 249 -11.20 19.25 -25.45
N HIS A 250 -11.07 18.08 -24.82
CA HIS A 250 -12.20 17.25 -24.44
C HIS A 250 -12.75 17.70 -23.08
N HIS A 251 -13.63 18.71 -23.10
CA HIS A 251 -14.45 19.14 -21.96
C HIS A 251 -15.27 18.01 -21.30
N GLY A 252 -15.34 16.84 -21.94
CA GLY A 252 -16.04 15.67 -21.44
C GLY A 252 -15.53 15.22 -20.07
N TRP A 253 -14.23 15.16 -19.83
CA TRP A 253 -13.72 14.59 -18.57
C TRP A 253 -14.09 15.38 -17.30
N VAL A 254 -14.54 16.64 -17.44
CA VAL A 254 -15.07 17.47 -16.34
C VAL A 254 -16.61 17.48 -16.34
N SER A 255 -17.25 17.02 -17.41
CA SER A 255 -18.70 17.05 -17.50
C SER A 255 -19.35 16.00 -16.58
N ARG A 256 -20.48 16.39 -15.99
CA ARG A 256 -21.29 15.53 -15.10
C ARG A 256 -21.65 14.19 -15.74
N THR A 257 -21.65 14.13 -17.07
CA THR A 257 -21.91 12.94 -17.89
C THR A 257 -20.89 11.83 -17.66
N TYR A 258 -19.61 12.12 -17.37
CA TYR A 258 -18.57 11.11 -17.19
C TYR A 258 -18.38 10.64 -15.74
N VAL A 259 -19.04 11.31 -14.79
CA VAL A 259 -19.02 10.89 -13.38
C VAL A 259 -19.78 9.58 -13.19
N TRP A 260 -20.94 9.44 -13.85
CA TRP A 260 -21.78 8.25 -13.73
C TRP A 260 -21.13 6.98 -14.28
N PRO A 261 -20.57 6.95 -15.51
CA PRO A 261 -19.81 5.79 -15.99
C PRO A 261 -18.65 5.41 -15.07
N GLY A 262 -17.91 6.39 -14.56
CA GLY A 262 -16.82 6.13 -13.62
C GLY A 262 -17.28 5.49 -12.32
N ARG A 263 -18.37 5.99 -11.74
CA ARG A 263 -19.00 5.37 -10.55
C ARG A 263 -19.54 3.98 -10.82
N ALA A 264 -20.14 3.76 -12.00
CA ALA A 264 -20.61 2.44 -12.41
C ALA A 264 -19.44 1.45 -12.56
N LEU A 265 -18.32 1.89 -13.15
CA LEU A 265 -17.10 1.08 -13.25
C LEU A 265 -16.50 0.76 -11.88
N LEU A 266 -16.46 1.72 -10.95
CA LEU A 266 -16.03 1.46 -9.58
C LEU A 266 -16.97 0.47 -8.87
N GLY A 267 -18.28 0.64 -9.02
CA GLY A 267 -19.28 -0.28 -8.46
C GLY A 267 -19.11 -1.69 -9.02
N LEU A 268 -18.91 -1.82 -10.33
CA LEU A 268 -18.67 -3.11 -10.98
C LEU A 268 -17.36 -3.75 -10.48
N ALA A 269 -16.27 -2.99 -10.36
CA ALA A 269 -15.00 -3.50 -9.84
C ALA A 269 -15.14 -4.03 -8.40
N VAL A 270 -15.89 -3.32 -7.54
CA VAL A 270 -16.21 -3.79 -6.19
C VAL A 270 -17.03 -5.07 -6.23
N LEU A 271 -18.12 -5.11 -7.02
CA LEU A 271 -18.98 -6.28 -7.13
C LEU A 271 -18.22 -7.53 -7.59
N LEU A 272 -17.26 -7.38 -8.51
CA LEU A 272 -16.43 -8.47 -9.00
C LEU A 272 -15.38 -8.92 -7.97
N ALA A 273 -14.81 -8.01 -7.19
CA ALA A 273 -13.76 -8.33 -6.21
C ALA A 273 -14.31 -8.81 -4.85
N LEU A 274 -15.53 -8.38 -4.49
CA LEU A 274 -16.10 -8.59 -3.16
C LEU A 274 -16.22 -10.07 -2.76
N PRO A 275 -16.65 -11.02 -3.61
CA PRO A 275 -16.75 -12.43 -3.21
C PRO A 275 -15.40 -13.04 -2.80
N ALA A 276 -14.34 -12.76 -3.57
CA ALA A 276 -13.00 -13.22 -3.27
C ALA A 276 -12.46 -12.57 -1.98
N PHE A 277 -12.70 -11.27 -1.80
CA PHE A 277 -12.32 -10.55 -0.59
C PHE A 277 -13.03 -11.11 0.67
N ILE A 278 -14.35 -11.32 0.62
CA ILE A 278 -15.11 -11.92 1.72
C ILE A 278 -14.58 -13.33 2.04
N THR A 279 -14.33 -14.15 1.01
CA THR A 279 -13.83 -15.52 1.18
C THR A 279 -12.47 -15.51 1.88
N SER A 280 -11.58 -14.59 1.50
CA SER A 280 -10.29 -14.38 2.15
C SER A 280 -10.48 -14.00 3.63
N VAL A 281 -11.26 -12.97 3.93
CA VAL A 281 -11.51 -12.49 5.31
C VAL A 281 -12.13 -13.58 6.19
N VAL A 282 -13.11 -14.31 5.67
CA VAL A 282 -13.79 -15.40 6.39
C VAL A 282 -12.82 -16.55 6.64
N SER A 283 -12.00 -16.92 5.65
CA SER A 283 -11.00 -17.98 5.80
C SER A 283 -9.94 -17.59 6.85
N SER A 284 -9.47 -16.35 6.84
CA SER A 284 -8.53 -15.82 7.84
C SER A 284 -9.12 -15.82 9.25
N CYS A 285 -10.45 -15.67 9.39
CA CYS A 285 -11.14 -15.69 10.68
C CYS A 285 -11.49 -17.12 11.15
N LEU A 286 -12.02 -17.98 10.27
CA LEU A 286 -12.60 -19.29 10.63
C LEU A 286 -11.57 -20.42 10.73
N PHE A 287 -10.61 -20.50 9.79
CA PHE A 287 -9.60 -21.58 9.75
C PHE A 287 -8.81 -21.69 11.06
N LYS A 288 -8.76 -20.60 11.83
CA LYS A 288 -8.03 -20.55 13.10
C LYS A 288 -8.78 -21.18 14.28
N ARG A 289 -10.11 -21.32 14.21
CA ARG A 289 -10.93 -21.85 15.31
C ARG A 289 -10.80 -23.38 15.45
N GLU A 290 -10.67 -24.11 14.33
CA GLU A 290 -10.58 -25.58 14.34
C GLU A 290 -9.22 -26.10 14.84
N SER A 291 -8.12 -25.39 14.59
CA SER A 291 -6.79 -25.81 15.07
C SER A 291 -6.68 -25.91 16.61
N HIS A 292 -7.52 -25.19 17.36
CA HIS A 292 -7.56 -25.26 18.82
C HIS A 292 -8.35 -26.45 19.37
N GLY A 293 -9.26 -27.03 18.58
CA GLY A 293 -10.02 -28.22 18.98
C GLY A 293 -9.18 -29.49 18.94
N ASN A 294 -8.35 -29.65 17.89
CA ASN A 294 -7.65 -30.91 17.66
C ASN A 294 -6.46 -31.14 18.61
N ILE A 295 -5.78 -30.08 19.05
CA ILE A 295 -4.63 -30.22 19.99
C ILE A 295 -5.10 -30.66 21.39
N ARG A 296 -6.31 -30.28 21.82
CA ARG A 296 -6.86 -30.75 23.11
C ARG A 296 -7.24 -32.23 23.09
N SER A 297 -7.57 -32.80 21.92
CA SER A 297 -7.90 -34.23 21.81
C SER A 297 -6.66 -35.12 21.80
N ALA A 298 -5.51 -34.64 21.30
CA ALA A 298 -4.25 -35.39 21.35
C ALA A 298 -3.59 -35.37 22.75
N ALA A 299 -3.85 -34.34 23.56
CA ALA A 299 -3.32 -34.24 24.92
C ALA A 299 -4.08 -35.09 25.96
N SER A 300 -5.22 -35.71 25.58
CA SER A 300 -5.91 -36.70 26.42
C SER A 300 -5.65 -38.15 26.02
N GLU A 301 -4.75 -38.40 25.06
CA GLU A 301 -4.27 -39.75 24.80
C GLU A 301 -3.25 -40.15 25.87
N ASP A 302 -3.67 -41.15 26.64
CA ASP A 302 -2.98 -41.79 27.75
C ASP A 302 -1.48 -42.07 27.45
N PRO A 303 -0.53 -41.46 28.19
CA PRO A 303 0.91 -41.69 28.02
C PRO A 303 1.33 -43.15 28.28
N SER A 304 0.43 -43.99 28.81
CA SER A 304 0.65 -45.43 29.02
C SER A 304 0.75 -46.24 27.72
N ARG A 305 0.38 -45.69 26.55
CA ARG A 305 0.43 -46.41 25.26
C ARG A 305 1.69 -46.20 24.42
N MET A 306 2.66 -45.42 24.91
CA MET A 306 3.92 -45.15 24.21
C MET A 306 5.10 -46.01 24.73
N THR A 307 4.88 -47.32 24.83
CA THR A 307 5.97 -48.31 24.97
C THR A 307 5.83 -49.33 23.84
N LEU A 308 6.88 -49.43 23.01
CA LEU A 308 7.13 -50.41 21.92
C LEU A 308 7.20 -49.80 20.51
N PHE A 309 8.17 -48.92 20.26
CA PHE A 309 8.83 -48.88 18.96
C PHE A 309 10.33 -48.99 19.15
N SER A 310 10.81 -50.22 18.99
CA SER A 310 12.21 -50.61 19.11
C SER A 310 13.00 -50.03 17.93
N CYS A 311 13.99 -49.19 18.22
CA CYS A 311 14.97 -48.73 17.23
C CYS A 311 15.92 -49.88 16.88
N THR A 312 15.71 -50.51 15.74
CA THR A 312 16.72 -51.37 15.11
C THR A 312 17.74 -50.49 14.37
N PRO A 313 19.05 -50.57 14.66
CA PRO A 313 20.05 -49.79 13.94
C PRO A 313 20.24 -50.33 12.50
N PRO A 314 20.46 -49.45 11.51
CA PRO A 314 20.74 -49.87 10.14
C PRO A 314 22.13 -50.51 10.03
N ARG A 315 22.18 -51.72 9.44
CA ARG A 315 23.41 -52.45 9.12
C ARG A 315 24.22 -51.68 8.07
N SER A 316 25.49 -51.39 8.40
CA SER A 316 26.49 -50.89 7.47
C SER A 316 26.91 -51.99 6.49
N ASN A 317 26.57 -51.84 5.21
CA ASN A 317 27.22 -52.62 4.15
C ASN A 317 28.42 -51.82 3.63
N ALA A 318 29.59 -52.24 4.10
CA ALA A 318 30.86 -51.92 3.47
C ALA A 318 31.01 -52.76 2.20
N THR A 319 31.12 -52.12 1.05
CA THR A 319 31.61 -52.78 -0.16
C THR A 319 32.71 -51.93 -0.78
N LEU A 320 33.93 -52.44 -0.66
CA LEU A 320 35.08 -52.08 -1.46
C LEU A 320 34.76 -52.17 -2.95
N SER A 321 35.23 -51.20 -3.75
CA SER A 321 35.84 -51.51 -5.04
C SER A 321 36.83 -50.43 -5.45
N ARG A 322 38.08 -50.88 -5.65
CA ARG A 322 39.13 -50.24 -6.45
C ARG A 322 38.65 -50.04 -7.90
N ALA A 323 39.19 -49.04 -8.59
CA ALA A 323 40.17 -49.22 -9.68
C ALA A 323 40.18 -48.03 -10.66
N ALA A 324 41.41 -47.69 -11.08
CA ALA A 324 41.84 -46.89 -12.24
C ALA A 324 41.63 -45.37 -12.17
#